data_AF-A0A0R3UHK0-F1
#
_entry.id   AF-A0A0R3UHK0-F1
#
_cell.length_a   1.000
_cell.length_b   1.000
_cell.length_c   1.000
_cell.angle_alpha   90.00
_cell.angle_beta   90.00
_cell.angle_gamma   90.00
#
_symmetry.space_group_name_H-M   'P 1'
#
loop_
_entity.id
_entity.type
_entity.pdbx_description
1 polymer ?
#
loop_
_entity_poly.entity_id
_entity_poly.type
_entity_poly.pdbx_seq_one_letter_code
_entity_poly.pdbx_strand_id
1 'polypeptide(L)'
;MSKPPLSKEEYLKKYLSHPKGKKRKGDGTVHYISGEMPDSLDAFDEKTKLELNMFARDDDLGLVATQIRKRTKGILSEEAINMQAEKARKKAELEAKYALWNRGIDSVKERDAELQEARYEASKPLARYADDKDLNDLKKEVIHSEDPMLAYFEEKRKKEKKKKKKKKHRESGKVQTKRKTSIVFHEEEEEEEERPRYKGPPEPPPNRYGIWPGYRWDGVDRSNGFEKKLVDDITRRKVEREIAYKWASEDM
;
A
#
# COMPACT_ATOMS: atom_id res chain seq x y z
N MET A 1 -0.53 40.49 22.33
CA MET A 1 -1.72 40.54 23.20
C MET A 1 -2.39 39.17 23.19
N SER A 2 -2.31 38.44 24.30
CA SER A 2 -2.91 37.11 24.45
C SER A 2 -4.43 37.23 24.50
N LYS A 3 -5.15 36.39 23.75
CA LYS A 3 -6.62 36.36 23.80
C LYS A 3 -7.06 35.85 25.18
N PRO A 4 -8.13 36.41 25.78
CA PRO A 4 -8.64 35.93 27.06
C PRO A 4 -9.12 34.47 26.94
N PRO A 5 -9.06 33.69 28.04
CA PRO A 5 -9.55 32.31 28.05
C PRO A 5 -11.05 32.29 27.76
N LEU A 6 -11.47 31.41 26.86
CA LEU A 6 -12.88 31.22 26.48
C LEU A 6 -13.69 30.73 27.69
N SER A 7 -14.91 31.23 27.84
CA SER A 7 -15.85 30.73 28.85
C SER A 7 -16.25 29.27 28.56
N LYS A 8 -16.67 28.53 29.60
CA LYS A 8 -17.12 27.12 29.49
C LYS A 8 -18.21 26.93 28.42
N GLU A 9 -19.12 27.90 28.31
CA GLU A 9 -20.21 27.91 27.33
C GLU A 9 -19.69 28.13 25.90
N GLU A 10 -18.75 29.05 25.70
CA GLU A 10 -18.12 29.29 24.39
C GLU A 10 -17.28 28.10 23.93
N TYR A 11 -16.61 27.41 24.86
CA TYR A 11 -15.88 26.18 24.56
C TYR A 11 -16.84 25.09 24.06
N LEU A 12 -17.92 24.81 24.80
CA LEU A 12 -18.95 23.84 24.39
C LEU A 12 -19.58 24.21 23.04
N LYS A 13 -19.90 25.48 22.80
CA LYS A 13 -20.51 25.94 21.55
C LYS A 13 -19.60 25.73 20.33
N LYS A 14 -18.29 25.92 20.49
CA LYS A 14 -17.29 25.70 19.42
C LYS A 14 -17.11 24.21 19.08
N TYR A 15 -17.19 23.32 20.06
CA TYR A 15 -16.97 21.89 19.88
C TYR A 15 -18.24 21.11 19.50
N LEU A 16 -19.43 21.57 19.90
CA LEU A 16 -20.71 20.95 19.51
C LEU A 16 -21.29 21.52 18.20
N SER A 17 -20.83 22.69 17.73
CA SER A 17 -21.27 23.21 16.43
C SER A 17 -20.61 22.45 15.28
N HIS A 18 -21.43 21.80 14.45
CA HIS A 18 -20.94 21.16 13.23
C HIS A 18 -20.43 22.24 12.25
N PRO A 19 -19.25 22.08 11.63
CA PRO A 19 -18.72 23.06 10.69
C PRO A 19 -19.66 23.17 9.48
N LYS A 20 -20.29 24.34 9.30
CA LYS A 20 -21.04 24.67 8.06
C LYS A 20 -20.07 24.99 6.92
N GLY A 21 -19.40 23.95 6.41
CA GLY A 21 -18.64 24.04 5.17
C GLY A 21 -19.57 24.17 3.96
N LYS A 22 -19.26 25.08 3.03
CA LYS A 22 -19.95 25.17 1.73
C LYS A 22 -19.77 23.84 0.99
N LYS A 23 -20.87 23.10 0.77
CA LYS A 23 -20.86 21.91 -0.10
C LYS A 23 -20.57 22.36 -1.53
N ARG A 24 -19.35 22.09 -2.02
CA ARG A 24 -19.08 22.10 -3.46
C ARG A 24 -19.90 20.96 -4.05
N LYS A 25 -20.84 21.28 -4.94
CA LYS A 25 -21.50 20.28 -5.79
C LYS A 25 -20.49 19.88 -6.87
N GLY A 26 -19.62 18.92 -6.53
CA GLY A 26 -19.08 18.02 -7.53
C GLY A 26 -20.15 16.96 -7.80
N ASP A 27 -20.38 16.67 -9.07
CA ASP A 27 -20.82 15.38 -9.57
C ASP A 27 -20.01 14.28 -8.87
N GLY A 28 -20.57 13.76 -7.78
CA GLY A 28 -19.94 12.88 -6.80
C GLY A 28 -19.62 11.47 -7.32
N THR A 29 -19.27 11.34 -8.60
CA THR A 29 -18.71 10.12 -9.16
C THR A 29 -17.25 10.04 -8.74
N VAL A 30 -17.03 9.71 -7.46
CA VAL A 30 -15.77 9.14 -7.03
C VAL A 30 -15.77 7.72 -7.59
N HIS A 31 -14.96 7.48 -8.62
CA HIS A 31 -14.68 6.13 -9.07
C HIS A 31 -13.84 5.45 -7.98
N TYR A 32 -14.52 4.88 -6.99
CA TYR A 32 -13.90 3.88 -6.14
C TYR A 32 -13.55 2.72 -7.08
N ILE A 33 -12.26 2.46 -7.23
CA ILE A 33 -11.77 1.18 -7.74
C ILE A 33 -12.03 0.20 -6.58
N SER A 34 -13.30 -0.11 -6.33
CA SER A 34 -13.76 -1.11 -5.36
C SER A 34 -13.96 -2.48 -6.01
N GLY A 35 -13.47 -2.64 -7.24
CA GLY A 35 -13.17 -3.94 -7.81
C GLY A 35 -11.66 -4.07 -7.84
N GLU A 36 -11.11 -5.12 -7.24
CA GLU A 36 -9.71 -5.47 -7.43
C GLU A 36 -9.43 -5.53 -8.94
N MET A 37 -8.65 -4.57 -9.43
CA MET A 37 -8.09 -4.65 -10.77
C MET A 37 -7.13 -5.85 -10.77
N PRO A 38 -7.27 -6.78 -11.72
CA PRO A 38 -6.45 -7.99 -11.75
C PRO A 38 -4.97 -7.63 -11.76
N ASP A 39 -4.19 -8.34 -10.93
CA ASP A 39 -2.77 -8.07 -10.70
C ASP A 39 -1.88 -8.32 -11.94
N SER A 40 -2.43 -8.91 -13.01
CA SER A 40 -1.77 -9.13 -14.30
C SER A 40 -2.70 -8.86 -15.49
N LEU A 41 -2.09 -8.50 -16.64
CA LEU A 41 -2.79 -8.30 -17.92
C LEU A 41 -3.52 -9.59 -18.37
N ASP A 42 -2.99 -10.76 -17.99
CA ASP A 42 -3.58 -12.08 -18.24
C ASP A 42 -4.87 -12.31 -17.42
N ALA A 43 -4.92 -11.84 -16.17
CA ALA A 43 -6.12 -11.98 -15.34
C ALA A 43 -7.27 -11.04 -15.76
N PHE A 44 -6.99 -9.97 -16.52
CA PHE A 44 -8.02 -9.16 -17.19
C PHE A 44 -8.65 -9.90 -18.38
N ASP A 45 -7.83 -10.59 -19.18
CA ASP A 45 -8.30 -11.42 -20.28
C ASP A 45 -9.10 -12.63 -19.77
N GLU A 46 -8.70 -13.25 -18.65
CA GLU A 46 -9.45 -14.36 -18.05
C GLU A 46 -10.79 -13.92 -17.45
N LYS A 47 -10.83 -12.79 -16.72
CA LYS A 47 -12.09 -12.26 -16.16
C LYS A 47 -13.06 -11.83 -17.26
N THR A 48 -12.58 -11.14 -18.28
CA THR A 48 -13.45 -10.73 -19.40
C THR A 48 -13.94 -11.92 -20.20
N LYS A 49 -13.14 -12.98 -20.34
CA LYS A 49 -13.52 -14.25 -20.99
C LYS A 49 -14.48 -15.09 -20.15
N LEU A 50 -14.34 -15.07 -18.82
CA LEU A 50 -15.29 -15.68 -17.88
C LEU A 50 -16.63 -14.93 -17.86
N GLU A 51 -16.62 -13.59 -17.83
CA GLU A 51 -17.87 -12.82 -17.95
C GLU A 51 -18.52 -12.99 -19.33
N LEU A 52 -17.74 -13.10 -20.41
CA LEU A 52 -18.27 -13.43 -21.74
C LEU A 52 -18.89 -14.84 -21.79
N ASN A 53 -18.34 -15.80 -21.04
CA ASN A 53 -18.88 -17.15 -20.94
C ASN A 53 -20.08 -17.25 -19.97
N MET A 54 -20.25 -16.33 -19.02
CA MET A 54 -21.43 -16.25 -18.15
C MET A 54 -22.65 -15.61 -18.84
N PHE A 55 -22.46 -14.89 -19.94
CA PHE A 55 -23.55 -14.35 -20.78
C PHE A 55 -23.81 -15.17 -22.05
N ALA A 56 -23.31 -16.41 -22.11
CA ALA A 56 -23.80 -17.39 -23.07
C ALA A 56 -25.24 -17.77 -22.70
N ARG A 57 -26.17 -17.25 -23.50
CA ARG A 57 -27.63 -17.37 -23.44
C ARG A 57 -28.16 -18.72 -22.93
N ASP A 58 -28.80 -18.70 -21.77
CA ASP A 58 -29.96 -19.54 -21.52
C ASP A 58 -31.20 -18.76 -21.99
N ASP A 59 -31.56 -18.96 -23.27
CA ASP A 59 -32.85 -18.56 -23.82
C ASP A 59 -33.91 -19.52 -23.27
N ASP A 60 -34.50 -19.29 -22.09
CA ASP A 60 -35.74 -19.98 -21.67
C ASP A 60 -36.34 -19.43 -20.36
N LEU A 61 -36.86 -18.19 -20.33
CA LEU A 61 -37.94 -17.81 -19.39
C LEU A 61 -38.78 -16.65 -19.95
N GLY A 62 -39.99 -16.99 -20.41
CA GLY A 62 -40.95 -16.06 -21.01
C GLY A 62 -41.55 -15.06 -20.02
N LEU A 63 -41.06 -13.82 -20.05
CA LEU A 63 -41.80 -12.64 -19.58
C LEU A 63 -42.09 -11.72 -20.76
N VAL A 64 -43.38 -11.48 -21.02
CA VAL A 64 -43.88 -10.63 -22.11
C VAL A 64 -43.52 -9.17 -21.83
N ALA A 65 -42.46 -8.67 -22.48
CA ALA A 65 -42.03 -7.29 -22.38
C ALA A 65 -42.90 -6.37 -23.25
N THR A 66 -43.50 -5.34 -22.63
CA THR A 66 -44.23 -4.27 -23.31
C THR A 66 -43.32 -3.49 -24.26
N GLN A 67 -43.65 -3.46 -25.55
CA GLN A 67 -42.87 -2.81 -26.60
C GLN A 67 -42.99 -1.29 -26.56
N ILE A 68 -42.00 -0.62 -25.95
CA ILE A 68 -41.79 0.82 -26.09
C ILE A 68 -41.02 1.06 -27.40
N ARG A 69 -41.66 1.66 -28.41
CA ARG A 69 -41.02 2.06 -29.69
C ARG A 69 -39.97 3.15 -29.44
N LYS A 70 -38.74 2.75 -29.11
CA LYS A 70 -37.57 3.64 -29.14
C LYS A 70 -37.12 3.79 -30.59
N ARG A 71 -36.90 5.04 -31.03
CA ARG A 71 -36.35 5.37 -32.36
C ARG A 71 -35.02 4.62 -32.52
N THR A 72 -34.97 3.71 -33.49
CA THR A 72 -33.81 2.88 -33.80
C THR A 72 -32.70 3.77 -34.35
N LYS A 73 -31.72 4.13 -33.51
CA LYS A 73 -30.40 4.49 -34.03
C LYS A 73 -29.95 3.27 -34.83
N GLY A 74 -29.63 3.47 -36.12
CA GLY A 74 -29.27 2.39 -37.03
C GLY A 74 -28.26 1.44 -36.39
N ILE A 75 -28.51 0.14 -36.53
CA ILE A 75 -27.62 -0.93 -36.09
C ILE A 75 -26.28 -0.65 -36.76
N LEU A 76 -25.24 -0.31 -35.98
CA LEU A 76 -23.90 -0.15 -36.52
C LEU A 76 -23.52 -1.46 -37.20
N SER A 77 -22.87 -1.39 -38.37
CA SER A 77 -22.38 -2.60 -39.04
C SER A 77 -21.52 -3.42 -38.09
N GLU A 78 -21.57 -4.75 -38.23
CA GLU A 78 -20.81 -5.68 -37.38
C GLU A 78 -19.31 -5.32 -37.35
N GLU A 79 -18.78 -4.83 -38.47
CA GLU A 79 -17.41 -4.31 -38.60
C GLU A 79 -17.15 -3.08 -37.74
N ALA A 80 -18.10 -2.15 -37.63
CA ALA A 80 -17.95 -0.96 -36.81
C ALA A 80 -18.01 -1.30 -35.31
N ILE A 81 -18.79 -2.32 -34.92
CA ILE A 81 -18.83 -2.85 -33.56
C ILE A 81 -17.49 -3.51 -33.21
N ASN A 82 -16.94 -4.34 -34.11
CA ASN A 82 -15.64 -4.98 -33.93
C ASN A 82 -14.50 -3.96 -33.86
N MET A 83 -14.50 -2.94 -34.74
CA MET A 83 -13.52 -1.85 -34.69
C MET A 83 -13.62 -1.02 -33.40
N GLN A 84 -14.82 -0.78 -32.89
CA GLN A 84 -15.00 -0.12 -31.59
C GLN A 84 -14.51 -1.01 -30.44
N ALA A 85 -14.77 -2.31 -30.49
CA ALA A 85 -14.29 -3.28 -29.51
C ALA A 85 -12.75 -3.38 -29.49
N GLU A 86 -12.10 -3.46 -30.65
CA GLU A 86 -10.63 -3.45 -30.73
C GLU A 86 -10.01 -2.15 -30.23
N LYS A 87 -10.60 -1.00 -30.57
CA LYS A 87 -10.16 0.30 -30.04
C LYS A 87 -10.34 0.37 -28.53
N ALA A 88 -11.45 -0.15 -28.00
CA ALA A 88 -11.69 -0.25 -26.57
C ALA A 88 -10.67 -1.16 -25.88
N ARG A 89 -10.33 -2.32 -26.47
CA ARG A 89 -9.28 -3.23 -25.97
C ARG A 89 -7.90 -2.57 -25.93
N LYS A 90 -7.47 -1.94 -27.03
CA LYS A 90 -6.18 -1.21 -27.08
C LYS A 90 -6.14 -0.07 -26.06
N LYS A 91 -7.25 0.64 -25.88
CA LYS A 91 -7.36 1.69 -24.86
C LYS A 91 -7.27 1.11 -23.45
N ALA A 92 -7.98 0.03 -23.16
CA ALA A 92 -7.94 -0.65 -21.87
C ALA A 92 -6.55 -1.21 -21.55
N GLU A 93 -5.86 -1.77 -22.53
CA GLU A 93 -4.49 -2.25 -22.38
C GLU A 93 -3.52 -1.11 -22.04
N LEU A 94 -3.62 0.02 -22.74
CA LEU A 94 -2.84 1.22 -22.42
C LEU A 94 -3.18 1.76 -21.03
N GLU A 95 -4.46 1.80 -20.67
CA GLU A 95 -4.92 2.24 -19.36
C GLU A 95 -4.41 1.33 -18.24
N ALA A 96 -4.42 0.01 -18.43
CA ALA A 96 -3.84 -0.95 -17.49
C ALA A 96 -2.33 -0.75 -17.33
N LYS A 97 -1.60 -0.52 -18.43
CA LYS A 97 -0.17 -0.19 -18.39
C LYS A 97 0.09 1.10 -17.60
N TYR A 98 -0.72 2.13 -17.82
CA TYR A 98 -0.60 3.38 -17.07
C TYR A 98 -1.01 3.23 -15.60
N ALA A 99 -2.01 2.41 -15.29
CA ALA A 99 -2.42 2.12 -13.92
C ALA A 99 -1.29 1.44 -13.15
N LEU A 100 -0.65 0.43 -13.76
CA LEU A 100 0.51 -0.24 -13.18
C LEU A 100 1.70 0.72 -13.01
N TRP A 101 2.00 1.55 -14.03
CA TRP A 101 3.07 2.54 -13.93
C TRP A 101 2.82 3.54 -12.79
N ASN A 102 1.60 4.07 -12.71
CA ASN A 102 1.24 5.07 -11.72
C ASN A 102 1.04 4.48 -10.31
N ARG A 103 1.04 3.14 -10.15
CA ARG A 103 0.93 2.49 -8.85
C ARG A 103 2.26 2.63 -8.09
N GLY A 104 2.17 2.87 -6.79
CA GLY A 104 3.35 2.92 -5.93
C GLY A 104 3.99 1.53 -5.82
N ILE A 105 5.30 1.46 -5.97
CA ILE A 105 6.09 0.21 -5.86
C ILE A 105 5.87 -0.43 -4.48
N ASP A 106 5.91 0.38 -3.40
CA ASP A 106 5.75 -0.13 -2.04
C ASP A 106 4.33 -0.67 -1.81
N SER A 107 3.29 -0.04 -2.37
CA SER A 107 1.92 -0.53 -2.29
C SER A 107 1.71 -1.86 -3.05
N VAL A 108 2.45 -2.08 -4.15
CA VAL A 108 2.45 -3.38 -4.85
C VAL A 108 3.08 -4.44 -3.95
N LYS A 109 4.27 -4.16 -3.43
CA LYS A 109 5.01 -5.09 -2.56
C LYS A 109 4.24 -5.45 -1.29
N GLU A 110 3.59 -4.47 -0.65
CA GLU A 110 2.74 -4.70 0.51
C GLU A 110 1.58 -5.64 0.17
N ARG A 111 0.90 -5.46 -0.97
CA ARG A 111 -0.18 -6.36 -1.41
C ARG A 111 0.33 -7.77 -1.68
N ASP A 112 1.46 -7.90 -2.37
CA ASP A 112 2.05 -9.21 -2.67
C ASP A 112 2.48 -9.93 -1.38
N ALA A 113 3.08 -9.21 -0.44
CA ALA A 113 3.43 -9.72 0.88
C ALA A 113 2.18 -10.15 1.67
N GLU A 114 1.13 -9.33 1.69
CA GLU A 114 -0.14 -9.66 2.35
C GLU A 114 -0.77 -10.93 1.77
N LEU A 115 -0.74 -11.11 0.44
CA LEU A 115 -1.21 -12.34 -0.21
C LEU A 115 -0.37 -13.57 0.16
N GLN A 116 0.96 -13.42 0.25
CA GLN A 116 1.86 -14.50 0.67
C GLN A 116 1.65 -14.85 2.15
N GLU A 117 1.53 -13.85 3.02
CA GLU A 117 1.23 -14.01 4.43
C GLU A 117 -0.12 -14.67 4.63
N ALA A 118 -1.17 -14.23 3.92
CA ALA A 118 -2.49 -14.85 3.99
C ALA A 118 -2.46 -16.33 3.56
N ARG A 119 -1.70 -16.68 2.51
CA ARG A 119 -1.48 -18.08 2.11
C ARG A 119 -0.76 -18.87 3.21
N TYR A 120 0.24 -18.27 3.83
CA TYR A 120 1.00 -18.90 4.90
C TYR A 120 0.14 -19.08 6.16
N GLU A 121 -0.60 -18.06 6.58
CA GLU A 121 -1.52 -18.09 7.73
C GLU A 121 -2.67 -19.07 7.53
N ALA A 122 -3.24 -19.16 6.32
CA ALA A 122 -4.25 -20.15 5.99
C ALA A 122 -3.74 -21.60 6.17
N SER A 123 -2.43 -21.83 6.07
CA SER A 123 -1.81 -23.14 6.34
C SER A 123 -1.54 -23.40 7.82
N LYS A 124 -1.60 -22.37 8.68
CA LYS A 124 -1.32 -22.49 10.12
C LYS A 124 -2.54 -23.00 10.89
N PRO A 125 -2.32 -23.67 12.04
CA PRO A 125 -3.41 -23.97 12.96
C PRO A 125 -3.94 -22.69 13.62
N LEU A 126 -5.22 -22.69 13.99
CA LEU A 126 -5.91 -21.55 14.62
C LEU A 126 -5.24 -21.06 15.91
N ALA A 127 -4.73 -21.98 16.74
CA ALA A 127 -4.11 -21.68 18.02
C ALA A 127 -2.58 -21.82 17.93
N ARG A 128 -1.87 -20.88 18.55
CA ARG A 128 -0.42 -20.95 18.73
C ARG A 128 -0.09 -21.74 20.00
N TYR A 129 0.83 -22.68 19.91
CA TYR A 129 1.32 -23.48 21.05
C TYR A 129 2.75 -23.07 21.43
N ALA A 130 3.25 -23.60 22.56
CA ALA A 130 4.61 -23.34 23.03
C ALA A 130 5.69 -23.78 22.01
N ASP A 131 5.39 -24.84 21.24
CA ASP A 131 6.31 -25.41 20.24
C ASP A 131 6.22 -24.74 18.86
N ASP A 132 5.44 -23.65 18.73
CA ASP A 132 5.31 -22.91 17.47
C ASP A 132 6.67 -22.35 17.01
N LYS A 133 7.08 -22.72 15.80
CA LYS A 133 8.39 -22.36 15.23
C LYS A 133 8.48 -20.85 15.01
N ASP A 134 7.45 -20.24 14.43
CA ASP A 134 7.42 -18.80 14.14
C ASP A 134 7.60 -17.98 15.42
N LEU A 135 6.92 -18.38 16.49
CA LEU A 135 7.00 -17.70 17.79
C LEU A 135 8.40 -17.83 18.41
N ASN A 136 8.98 -19.02 18.33
CA ASN A 136 10.32 -19.27 18.85
C ASN A 136 11.40 -18.53 18.07
N ASP A 137 11.24 -18.38 16.76
CA ASP A 137 12.17 -17.63 15.93
C ASP A 137 12.04 -16.13 16.17
N LEU A 138 10.81 -15.59 16.26
CA LEU A 138 10.59 -14.20 16.68
C LEU A 138 11.26 -13.89 18.04
N LYS A 139 11.09 -14.77 19.04
CA LYS A 139 11.73 -14.59 20.36
C LYS A 139 13.26 -14.60 20.31
N LYS A 140 13.86 -15.40 19.43
CA LYS A 140 15.32 -15.42 19.22
C LYS A 140 15.83 -14.16 18.53
N GLU A 141 15.01 -13.54 17.69
CA GLU A 141 15.37 -12.30 16.98
C GLU A 141 15.30 -11.05 17.85
N VAL A 142 14.51 -11.06 18.94
CA VAL A 142 14.42 -9.93 19.87
C VAL A 142 15.79 -9.64 20.49
N ILE A 143 16.31 -8.47 20.15
CA ILE A 143 17.55 -7.94 20.68
C ILE A 143 17.28 -7.27 22.02
N HIS A 144 17.99 -7.70 23.05
CA HIS A 144 17.95 -7.09 24.39
C HIS A 144 19.21 -6.23 24.59
N SER A 145 19.03 -4.96 24.99
CA SER A 145 20.16 -4.04 25.22
C SER A 145 21.07 -4.50 26.36
N GLU A 146 20.49 -5.15 27.37
CA GLU A 146 21.18 -5.61 28.57
C GLU A 146 21.88 -6.97 28.39
N ASP A 147 21.82 -7.58 27.20
CA ASP A 147 22.51 -8.86 26.95
C ASP A 147 24.01 -8.63 26.77
N PRO A 148 24.88 -9.19 27.63
CA PRO A 148 26.33 -9.07 27.47
C PRO A 148 26.86 -9.64 26.15
N MET A 149 26.11 -10.53 25.48
CA MET A 149 26.49 -11.14 24.20
C MET A 149 26.04 -10.34 22.97
N LEU A 150 25.31 -9.22 23.14
CA LEU A 150 24.78 -8.43 22.03
C LEU A 150 25.87 -7.96 21.06
N ALA A 151 26.98 -7.43 21.58
CA ALA A 151 28.11 -6.94 20.78
C ALA A 151 28.69 -8.05 19.87
N TYR A 152 28.77 -9.28 20.39
CA TYR A 152 29.23 -10.43 19.62
C TYR A 152 28.28 -10.74 18.46
N PHE A 153 26.97 -10.75 18.70
CA PHE A 153 25.98 -11.01 17.66
C PHE A 153 25.95 -9.92 16.59
N GLU A 154 26.11 -8.65 16.96
CA GLU A 154 26.23 -7.56 15.99
C GLU A 154 27.43 -7.76 15.06
N GLU A 155 28.59 -8.08 15.63
CA GLU A 155 29.79 -8.37 14.83
C GLU A 155 29.59 -9.57 13.91
N LYS A 156 28.97 -10.64 14.42
CA LYS A 156 28.66 -11.83 13.64
C LYS A 156 27.73 -11.49 12.47
N ARG A 157 26.65 -10.76 12.70
CA ARG A 157 25.72 -10.27 11.65
C ARG A 157 26.43 -9.38 10.63
N LYS A 158 27.30 -8.45 11.08
CA LYS A 158 28.12 -7.59 10.18
C LYS A 158 29.05 -8.44 9.30
N LYS A 159 29.72 -9.45 9.88
CA LYS A 159 30.61 -10.38 9.15
C LYS A 159 29.83 -11.24 8.14
N GLU A 160 28.66 -11.76 8.52
CA GLU A 160 27.78 -12.53 7.64
C GLU A 160 27.24 -11.68 6.47
N LYS A 161 26.80 -10.44 6.73
CA LYS A 161 26.40 -9.49 5.68
C LYS A 161 27.53 -9.24 4.69
N LYS A 162 28.77 -9.03 5.17
CA LYS A 162 29.96 -8.88 4.31
C LYS A 162 30.24 -10.13 3.47
N LYS A 163 30.13 -11.32 4.07
CA LYS A 163 30.30 -12.61 3.36
C LYS A 163 29.23 -12.79 2.27
N LYS A 164 27.96 -12.53 2.57
CA LYS A 164 26.85 -12.57 1.59
C LYS A 164 27.11 -11.61 0.42
N LYS A 165 27.49 -10.36 0.70
CA LYS A 165 27.87 -9.38 -0.35
C LYS A 165 29.03 -9.87 -1.23
N LYS A 166 30.08 -10.44 -0.63
CA LYS A 166 31.24 -10.98 -1.39
C LYS A 166 30.86 -12.22 -2.22
N LYS A 167 29.97 -13.09 -1.73
CA LYS A 167 29.45 -14.24 -2.50
C LYS A 167 28.66 -13.75 -3.71
N LYS A 168 27.71 -12.81 -3.52
CA LYS A 168 26.94 -12.17 -4.61
C LYS A 168 27.85 -11.60 -5.69
N HIS A 169 28.89 -10.85 -5.31
CA HIS A 169 29.83 -10.23 -6.26
C HIS A 169 30.69 -11.25 -7.04
N ARG A 170 30.92 -12.46 -6.50
CA ARG A 170 31.61 -13.56 -7.20
C ARG A 170 30.67 -14.35 -8.12
N GLU A 171 29.40 -14.41 -7.77
CA GLU A 171 28.35 -15.12 -8.52
C GLU A 171 27.91 -14.31 -9.73
N SER A 172 27.67 -12.99 -9.57
CA SER A 172 27.39 -12.07 -10.69
C SER A 172 28.52 -12.02 -11.73
N GLY A 173 29.79 -12.12 -11.30
CA GLY A 173 30.95 -12.21 -12.19
C GLY A 173 31.08 -13.53 -12.96
N LYS A 174 30.45 -14.63 -12.49
CA LYS A 174 30.45 -15.94 -13.17
C LYS A 174 29.31 -16.09 -14.19
N VAL A 175 28.19 -15.38 -13.99
CA VAL A 175 27.02 -15.45 -14.88
C VAL A 175 27.32 -14.86 -16.27
N GLN A 176 28.23 -13.89 -16.37
CA GLN A 176 28.59 -13.29 -17.68
C GLN A 176 29.36 -14.25 -18.61
N THR A 177 30.04 -15.29 -18.09
CA THR A 177 30.84 -16.21 -18.91
C THR A 177 30.08 -17.42 -19.45
N LYS A 178 28.80 -17.63 -19.06
CA LYS A 178 28.00 -18.81 -19.46
C LYS A 178 26.72 -18.50 -20.26
N ARG A 179 26.42 -17.25 -20.61
CA ARG A 179 25.25 -16.88 -21.43
C ARG A 179 25.48 -17.04 -22.94
N LYS A 180 25.90 -18.24 -23.39
CA LYS A 180 25.91 -18.57 -24.84
C LYS A 180 25.20 -19.86 -25.22
N THR A 181 24.75 -20.69 -24.29
CA THR A 181 23.90 -21.84 -24.63
C THR A 181 22.92 -22.12 -23.49
N SER A 182 21.66 -22.37 -23.85
CA SER A 182 20.48 -22.68 -23.01
C SER A 182 19.74 -21.50 -22.37
N ILE A 183 18.52 -21.27 -22.88
CA ILE A 183 17.42 -20.55 -22.23
C ILE A 183 16.93 -21.46 -21.09
N VAL A 184 17.37 -21.17 -19.87
CA VAL A 184 16.75 -21.66 -18.65
C VAL A 184 16.24 -20.41 -17.96
N PHE A 185 14.91 -20.30 -17.79
CA PHE A 185 14.29 -19.27 -16.98
C PHE A 185 14.73 -19.48 -15.54
N HIS A 186 15.78 -18.77 -15.13
CA HIS A 186 16.09 -18.60 -13.72
C HIS A 186 15.07 -17.61 -13.17
N GLU A 187 14.25 -18.06 -12.23
CA GLU A 187 13.65 -17.22 -11.18
C GLU A 187 14.83 -16.58 -10.42
N GLU A 188 15.39 -15.53 -11.00
CA GLU A 188 16.24 -14.61 -10.27
C GLU A 188 15.29 -13.93 -9.28
N GLU A 189 15.31 -14.37 -8.02
CA GLU A 189 14.90 -13.51 -6.90
C GLU A 189 15.75 -12.24 -7.02
N GLU A 190 15.24 -11.26 -7.77
CA GLU A 190 15.77 -9.92 -7.85
C GLU A 190 15.52 -9.27 -6.49
N GLU A 191 16.32 -9.64 -5.49
CA GLU A 191 16.50 -8.82 -4.30
C GLU A 191 17.12 -7.51 -4.80
N GLU A 192 16.24 -6.54 -5.05
CA GLU A 192 16.56 -5.18 -5.49
C GLU A 192 17.79 -4.69 -4.73
N GLU A 193 18.83 -4.24 -5.44
CA GLU A 193 19.95 -3.57 -4.80
C GLU A 193 19.39 -2.43 -3.94
N GLU A 194 19.48 -2.58 -2.61
CA GLU A 194 18.95 -1.63 -1.64
C GLU A 194 19.38 -0.23 -2.05
N ARG A 195 18.42 0.60 -2.48
CA ARG A 195 18.69 1.97 -2.90
C ARG A 195 19.52 2.65 -1.79
N PRO A 196 20.58 3.40 -2.13
CA PRO A 196 21.43 4.00 -1.12
C PRO A 196 20.59 4.78 -0.10
N ARG A 197 21.00 4.76 1.17
CA ARG A 197 20.33 5.51 2.24
C ARG A 197 20.99 6.88 2.41
N TYR A 198 20.22 7.84 2.91
CA TYR A 198 20.71 9.16 3.29
C TYR A 198 21.88 9.08 4.28
N LYS A 199 22.90 9.92 4.07
CA LYS A 199 24.17 9.94 4.81
C LYS A 199 24.39 11.20 5.66
N GLY A 200 23.43 12.13 5.70
CA GLY A 200 23.57 13.36 6.49
C GLY A 200 23.27 13.15 7.97
N PRO A 201 22.88 14.21 8.72
CA PRO A 201 22.62 14.11 10.15
C PRO A 201 21.74 12.90 10.49
N PRO A 202 22.05 12.18 11.58
CA PRO A 202 21.44 10.88 11.87
C PRO A 202 19.93 10.98 12.12
N GLU A 203 19.44 12.15 12.52
CA GLU A 203 18.03 12.40 12.82
C GLU A 203 17.46 13.46 11.87
N PRO A 204 16.89 13.06 10.72
CA PRO A 204 16.10 13.96 9.89
C PRO A 204 14.83 14.40 10.63
N PRO A 205 14.23 15.55 10.27
CA PRO A 205 12.96 15.98 10.86
C PRO A 205 11.91 14.86 10.75
N PRO A 206 11.23 14.51 11.86
CA PRO A 206 10.30 13.39 11.86
C PRO A 206 9.07 13.71 11.00
N ASN A 207 8.68 12.74 10.17
CA ASN A 207 7.47 12.76 9.35
C ASN A 207 6.46 11.76 9.93
N ARG A 208 5.16 12.06 9.85
CA ARG A 208 4.05 11.16 10.20
C ARG A 208 4.23 9.73 9.71
N TYR A 209 4.78 9.56 8.51
CA TYR A 209 4.91 8.26 7.86
C TYR A 209 6.23 7.53 8.17
N GLY A 210 7.14 8.11 8.95
CA GLY A 210 8.45 7.50 9.23
C GLY A 210 9.33 7.27 7.99
N ILE A 211 8.96 7.87 6.85
CA ILE A 211 9.67 7.73 5.59
C ILE A 211 11.00 8.47 5.71
N TRP A 212 12.09 7.75 5.43
CA TRP A 212 13.43 8.31 5.43
C TRP A 212 13.63 9.20 4.21
N PRO A 213 14.37 10.32 4.35
CA PRO A 213 14.71 11.15 3.21
C PRO A 213 15.53 10.35 2.18
N GLY A 214 15.38 10.73 0.91
CA GLY A 214 16.16 10.14 -0.16
C GLY A 214 17.67 10.37 0.01
N TYR A 215 18.48 9.50 -0.60
CA TYR A 215 19.95 9.55 -0.44
C TYR A 215 20.62 10.85 -0.89
N ARG A 216 19.96 11.61 -1.77
CA ARG A 216 20.43 12.89 -2.34
C ARG A 216 19.92 14.11 -1.58
N TRP A 217 19.16 13.91 -0.50
CA TRP A 217 18.68 15.02 0.28
C TRP A 217 19.87 15.77 0.91
N ASP A 218 19.74 17.08 1.07
CA ASP A 218 20.82 17.97 1.52
C ASP A 218 20.76 18.22 3.04
N GLY A 219 19.72 17.74 3.73
CA GLY A 219 19.52 17.97 5.17
C GLY A 219 18.89 19.32 5.52
N VAL A 220 18.82 20.26 4.58
CA VAL A 220 18.15 21.55 4.78
C VAL A 220 16.64 21.37 4.73
N ASP A 221 15.96 21.72 5.83
CA ASP A 221 14.50 21.75 5.93
C ASP A 221 13.92 22.90 5.10
N ARG A 222 13.05 22.56 4.14
CA ARG A 222 12.34 23.49 3.25
C ARG A 222 10.81 23.41 3.44
N SER A 223 10.36 22.93 4.59
CA SER A 223 8.94 22.73 4.88
C SER A 223 8.23 24.02 5.30
N ASN A 224 6.89 24.01 5.24
CA ASN A 224 6.02 25.06 5.81
C ASN A 224 5.78 24.87 7.33
N GLY A 225 6.53 23.96 7.99
CA GLY A 225 6.33 23.60 9.39
C GLY A 225 4.99 22.90 9.71
N PHE A 226 4.29 22.36 8.71
CA PHE A 226 3.02 21.65 8.90
C PHE A 226 3.16 20.41 9.79
N GLU A 227 4.16 19.56 9.52
CA GLU A 227 4.41 18.34 10.30
C GLU A 227 4.65 18.64 11.78
N LYS A 228 5.43 19.69 12.08
CA LYS A 228 5.66 20.14 13.46
C LYS A 228 4.36 20.54 14.15
N LYS A 229 3.54 21.38 13.51
CA LYS A 229 2.24 21.81 14.05
C LYS A 229 1.30 20.62 14.28
N LEU A 230 1.31 19.65 13.37
CA LEU A 230 0.47 18.46 13.47
C LEU A 230 0.89 17.59 14.67
N VAL A 231 2.19 17.40 14.89
CA VAL A 231 2.70 16.68 16.07
C VAL A 231 2.33 17.41 17.35
N ASP A 232 2.53 18.74 17.40
CA ASP A 232 2.15 19.58 18.55
C ASP A 232 0.64 19.49 18.86
N ASP A 233 -0.21 19.49 17.83
CA ASP A 233 -1.66 19.34 18.00
C ASP A 233 -2.05 17.94 18.51
N ILE A 234 -1.38 16.88 18.03
CA ILE A 234 -1.62 15.50 18.49
C ILE A 234 -1.20 15.34 19.94
N THR A 235 -0.01 15.83 20.33
CA THR A 235 0.47 15.76 21.71
C THR A 235 -0.42 16.56 22.64
N ARG A 236 -0.81 17.77 22.25
CA ARG A 236 -1.78 18.60 22.99
C ARG A 236 -3.08 17.84 23.27
N ARG A 237 -3.68 17.22 22.26
CA ARG A 237 -4.94 16.45 22.42
C ARG A 237 -4.77 15.23 23.33
N LYS A 238 -3.62 14.55 23.28
CA LYS A 238 -3.32 13.43 24.18
C LYS A 238 -3.21 13.92 25.63
N VAL A 239 -2.47 14.99 25.87
CA VAL A 239 -2.30 15.61 27.19
C VAL A 239 -3.65 16.09 27.75
N GLU A 240 -4.45 16.80 26.95
CA GLU A 240 -5.79 17.25 27.37
C GLU A 240 -6.69 16.07 27.76
N ARG A 241 -6.63 14.94 27.03
CA ARG A 241 -7.39 13.73 27.37
C ARG A 241 -6.94 13.11 28.68
N GLU A 242 -5.64 13.02 28.92
CA GLU A 242 -5.09 12.49 30.18
C GLU A 242 -5.43 13.38 31.37
N ILE A 243 -5.34 14.70 31.21
CA ILE A 243 -5.77 15.66 32.23
C ILE A 243 -7.26 15.51 32.51
N ALA A 244 -8.09 15.41 31.47
CA ALA A 244 -9.52 15.23 31.63
C ALA A 244 -9.86 13.91 32.33
N TYR A 245 -9.14 12.82 32.03
CA TYR A 245 -9.31 11.54 32.73
C TYR A 245 -8.95 11.65 34.22
N LYS A 246 -7.82 12.28 34.54
CA LYS A 246 -7.40 12.53 35.93
C LYS A 246 -8.43 13.38 36.68
N TRP A 247 -8.90 14.47 36.08
CA TRP A 247 -9.94 15.31 36.66
C TRP A 247 -11.27 14.59 36.86
N ALA A 248 -11.68 13.73 35.91
CA ALA A 248 -12.93 12.99 36.02
C ALA A 248 -12.90 11.87 37.06
N SER A 249 -11.70 11.37 37.41
CA SER A 249 -11.50 10.28 38.37
C SER A 249 -11.16 10.76 39.78
N GLU A 250 -11.03 12.07 40.02
CA GLU A 250 -10.57 12.62 41.30
C GLU A 250 -11.65 12.65 42.39
N ASP A 251 -12.94 12.52 42.04
CA ASP A 251 -14.08 12.54 42.97
C ASP A 251 -14.91 11.23 42.95
N MET A 252 -14.31 10.14 42.44
CA MET A 252 -14.84 8.76 42.43
C MET A 252 -14.00 7.87 43.33
#